data_AF-A0A1M2VYQ8-F1
#
_entry.id   AF-A0A1M2VYQ8-F1
#
_cell.length_a   1.000
_cell.length_b   1.000
_cell.length_c   1.000
_cell.angle_alpha   90.00
_cell.angle_beta   90.00
_cell.angle_gamma   90.00
#
_symmetry.space_group_name_H-M   'P 1'
#
loop_
_entity.id
_entity.type
_entity.pdbx_description
1 polymer ?
#
loop_
_entity_poly.entity_id
_entity_poly.type
_entity_poly.pdbx_seq_one_letter_code
_entity_poly.pdbx_strand_id
1 'polypeptide(L)'
;MATAYIFTLQPTFTQGLVLGQASILVLLFVVLKYLFFDTDEGRPYRVASYEPKVEPSSAEGDSFAGRVDPGRAGSALREEDAESAEWLNVFLQQVLDAYRVKLRNGLSGLDGDEVARQRVEEFANKMRPTGFLDHIKVHSVDMGSSAPRLSRARIRRQLTPGSDAVSSTAL
;
A
#
# COMPACT_ATOMS: atom_id res chain seq x y z
N MET A 1 -15.04 -57.08 38.92
CA MET A 1 -14.99 -55.88 39.78
C MET A 1 -13.63 -55.24 39.59
N ALA A 2 -13.50 -54.35 38.60
CA ALA A 2 -12.22 -53.72 38.25
C ALA A 2 -12.06 -52.45 39.10
N THR A 3 -11.15 -52.51 40.06
CA THR A 3 -10.85 -51.43 41.00
C THR A 3 -10.14 -50.30 40.25
N ALA A 4 -10.79 -49.15 40.16
CA ALA A 4 -10.26 -47.94 39.56
C ALA A 4 -9.11 -47.39 40.42
N TYR A 5 -7.85 -47.59 39.98
CA TYR A 5 -6.66 -46.93 40.55
C TYR A 5 -6.52 -45.50 40.02
N ILE A 6 -7.58 -44.72 40.11
CA ILE A 6 -7.59 -43.33 39.64
C ILE A 6 -7.63 -42.46 40.90
N PHE A 7 -6.54 -41.73 41.17
CA PHE A 7 -6.41 -40.71 42.21
C PHE A 7 -6.13 -41.14 43.67
N THR A 8 -5.01 -41.83 43.89
CA THR A 8 -4.16 -41.53 45.06
C THR A 8 -2.89 -40.83 44.56
N LEU A 9 -3.06 -39.60 44.11
CA LEU A 9 -1.97 -38.70 43.80
C LEU A 9 -1.79 -37.82 45.03
N GLN A 10 -0.91 -38.22 45.95
CA GLN A 10 -0.26 -37.22 46.80
C GLN A 10 0.70 -36.47 45.87
N PRO A 11 0.37 -35.25 45.40
CA PRO A 11 1.26 -34.53 44.52
C PRO A 11 2.45 -34.11 45.39
N THR A 12 3.52 -34.86 45.28
CA THR A 12 4.75 -34.56 46.02
C THR A 12 5.35 -33.29 45.43
N PHE A 13 5.92 -32.45 46.28
CA PHE A 13 6.47 -31.12 45.90
C PHE A 13 7.39 -31.17 44.68
N THR A 14 8.15 -32.25 44.54
CA THR A 14 9.04 -32.50 43.40
C THR A 14 8.30 -32.77 42.09
N GLN A 15 7.15 -33.45 42.10
CA GLN A 15 6.33 -33.65 40.90
C GLN A 15 5.71 -32.34 40.41
N GLY A 16 5.26 -31.48 41.34
CA GLY A 16 4.79 -30.13 41.01
C GLY A 16 5.90 -29.25 40.43
N LEU A 17 7.12 -29.34 40.97
CA LEU A 17 8.29 -28.62 40.46
C LEU A 17 8.65 -29.07 39.03
N VAL A 18 8.68 -30.38 38.77
CA VAL A 18 8.98 -30.91 37.43
C VAL A 18 7.89 -30.53 36.43
N LEU A 19 6.61 -30.58 36.82
CA LEU A 19 5.49 -30.17 35.96
C LEU A 19 5.53 -28.66 35.66
N GLY A 20 5.92 -27.84 36.63
CA GLY A 20 6.08 -26.39 36.47
C GLY A 20 7.26 -26.02 35.55
N GLN A 21 8.40 -26.72 35.67
CA GLN A 21 9.52 -26.51 34.75
C GLN A 21 9.18 -26.95 33.33
N ALA A 22 8.49 -28.09 33.17
CA ALA A 22 8.02 -28.54 31.87
C ALA A 22 7.03 -27.55 31.23
N SER A 23 6.12 -26.97 32.02
CA SER A 23 5.16 -25.99 31.50
C SER A 23 5.82 -24.70 31.04
N ILE A 24 6.87 -24.24 31.74
CA ILE A 24 7.67 -23.07 31.34
C ILE A 24 8.41 -23.33 30.03
N LEU A 25 9.00 -24.52 29.85
CA LEU A 25 9.68 -24.87 28.60
C LEU A 25 8.71 -24.94 27.42
N VAL A 26 7.51 -25.49 27.62
CA VAL A 26 6.44 -25.52 26.61
C VAL A 26 5.98 -24.10 26.26
N LEU A 27 5.74 -23.25 27.27
CA LEU A 27 5.36 -21.85 27.06
C LEU A 27 6.44 -21.09 26.28
N LEU A 28 7.71 -21.26 26.66
CA LEU A 28 8.84 -20.64 25.97
C LEU A 28 8.92 -21.10 24.50
N PHE A 29 8.74 -22.40 24.25
CA PHE A 29 8.70 -22.94 22.89
C PHE A 29 7.57 -22.33 22.07
N VAL A 30 6.37 -22.20 22.63
CA VAL A 30 5.22 -21.57 21.97
C VAL A 30 5.51 -20.09 21.68
N VAL A 31 6.01 -19.33 22.65
CA VAL A 31 6.37 -17.91 22.43
C VAL A 31 7.43 -17.79 21.34
N LEU A 32 8.48 -18.60 21.35
CA LEU A 32 9.48 -18.59 20.29
C LEU A 32 8.88 -18.96 18.92
N LYS A 33 8.09 -20.03 18.85
CA LYS A 33 7.49 -20.50 17.58
C LYS A 33 6.52 -19.49 16.99
N TYR A 34 5.67 -18.87 17.82
CA TYR A 34 4.57 -18.04 17.35
C TYR A 34 4.90 -16.54 17.32
N LEU A 35 5.79 -16.05 18.19
CA LEU A 35 6.17 -14.63 18.21
C LEU A 35 7.35 -14.34 17.28
N PHE A 36 8.34 -15.24 17.21
CA PHE A 36 9.56 -15.01 16.43
C PHE A 36 9.53 -15.74 15.09
N PHE A 37 9.17 -17.03 15.07
CA PHE A 37 9.25 -17.84 13.84
C PHE A 37 8.01 -17.78 12.93
N ASP A 38 6.85 -17.32 13.41
CA ASP A 38 5.66 -17.04 12.57
C ASP A 38 5.64 -15.61 12.01
N THR A 39 6.79 -14.93 11.98
CA THR A 39 6.92 -13.70 11.18
C THR A 39 7.10 -14.12 9.73
N ASP A 40 5.98 -14.25 9.01
CA ASP A 40 5.90 -14.50 7.56
C ASP A 40 7.11 -13.94 6.79
N GLU A 41 8.06 -14.80 6.39
CA GLU A 41 9.19 -14.45 5.51
C GLU A 41 8.73 -14.05 4.08
N GLY A 42 7.42 -14.10 3.81
CA GLY A 42 6.83 -13.94 2.48
C GLY A 42 5.99 -12.69 2.25
N ARG A 43 6.13 -11.59 3.02
CA ARG A 43 5.30 -10.37 2.83
C ARG A 43 5.98 -9.32 1.95
N PRO A 44 5.60 -9.16 0.66
CA PRO A 44 5.80 -7.92 -0.08
C PRO A 44 4.66 -6.93 0.26
N TYR A 45 4.49 -6.57 1.54
CA TYR A 45 3.58 -5.48 1.93
C TYR A 45 4.40 -4.24 2.30
N ARG A 46 5.18 -3.75 1.34
CA ARG A 46 5.60 -2.35 1.36
C ARG A 46 4.45 -1.50 0.85
N VAL A 47 3.49 -1.29 1.75
CA VAL A 47 2.72 -0.06 1.95
C VAL A 47 2.76 0.91 0.75
N ALA A 48 1.74 0.81 -0.12
CA ALA A 48 1.31 1.95 -0.92
C ALA A 48 0.49 2.87 0.00
N SER A 49 1.16 3.56 0.93
CA SER A 49 0.58 4.68 1.67
C SER A 49 0.55 5.87 0.73
N TYR A 50 -0.34 5.83 -0.25
CA TYR A 50 -0.72 7.00 -1.02
C TYR A 50 -1.80 7.71 -0.20
N GLU A 51 -1.40 8.75 0.51
CA GLU A 51 -2.34 9.69 1.11
C GLU A 51 -2.64 10.74 0.02
N PRO A 52 -3.83 10.74 -0.60
CA PRO A 52 -4.16 11.71 -1.62
C PRO A 52 -4.31 13.08 -0.95
N LYS A 53 -3.26 13.91 -1.01
CA LYS A 53 -3.35 15.32 -0.65
C LYS A 53 -4.14 16.05 -1.74
N VAL A 54 -5.45 16.15 -1.55
CA VAL A 54 -6.33 16.98 -2.39
C VAL A 54 -6.15 18.43 -1.97
N GLU A 55 -5.27 19.16 -2.66
CA GLU A 55 -5.20 20.62 -2.57
C GLU A 55 -6.32 21.20 -3.46
N PRO A 56 -7.30 21.94 -2.91
CA PRO A 56 -8.30 22.63 -3.72
C PRO A 56 -7.65 23.86 -4.39
N SER A 57 -7.44 23.82 -5.72
CA SER A 57 -7.01 25.00 -6.47
C SER A 57 -8.19 25.96 -6.67
N SER A 58 -8.39 26.86 -5.72
CA SER A 58 -9.16 28.09 -5.91
C SER A 58 -8.23 29.18 -6.43
N ALA A 59 -8.27 29.46 -7.74
CA ALA A 59 -7.88 30.75 -8.31
C ALA A 59 -8.28 30.80 -9.80
N GLU A 60 -9.42 31.46 -10.06
CA GLU A 60 -9.74 32.06 -11.35
C GLU A 60 -8.81 33.26 -11.60
N GLY A 61 -8.42 33.45 -12.86
CA GLY A 61 -8.02 34.74 -13.43
C GLY A 61 -6.57 35.18 -13.22
N ASP A 62 -5.73 35.09 -14.26
CA ASP A 62 -5.21 36.32 -14.89
C ASP A 62 -4.65 36.07 -16.30
N SER A 63 -5.17 36.88 -17.22
CA SER A 63 -4.69 37.36 -18.51
C SER A 63 -3.28 36.95 -18.97
N PHE A 64 -3.24 36.21 -20.08
CA PHE A 64 -2.04 35.93 -20.86
C PHE A 64 -1.61 37.16 -21.68
N ALA A 65 -0.77 38.02 -21.09
CA ALA A 65 -0.07 39.10 -21.82
C ALA A 65 1.29 39.41 -21.17
N GLY A 66 2.25 38.49 -21.31
CA GLY A 66 3.64 38.69 -20.90
C GLY A 66 4.59 38.52 -22.08
N ARG A 67 5.15 39.64 -22.58
CA ARG A 67 6.27 39.68 -23.54
C ARG A 67 7.42 38.80 -23.04
N VAL A 68 7.95 37.94 -23.91
CA VAL A 68 9.17 37.16 -23.66
C VAL A 68 10.37 37.98 -24.15
N ASP A 69 11.21 38.45 -23.22
CA ASP A 69 12.55 38.98 -23.50
C ASP A 69 13.57 37.82 -23.46
N PRO A 70 14.34 37.56 -24.54
CA PRO A 70 15.30 36.46 -24.59
C PRO A 70 16.67 36.97 -24.11
N GLY A 71 16.89 37.00 -22.80
CA GLY A 71 18.08 37.65 -22.28
C GLY A 71 18.49 37.31 -20.85
N ARG A 72 18.35 36.06 -20.40
CA ARG A 72 19.06 35.61 -19.18
C ARG A 72 19.22 34.10 -19.09
N ALA A 73 20.27 33.60 -19.73
CA ALA A 73 20.87 32.31 -19.38
C ALA A 73 21.65 32.49 -18.07
N GLY A 74 21.25 31.78 -17.00
CA GLY A 74 22.00 31.75 -15.75
C GLY A 74 21.12 31.68 -14.51
N SER A 75 21.14 30.52 -13.86
CA SER A 75 20.81 30.29 -12.44
C SER A 75 19.37 30.55 -11.96
N ALA A 76 18.44 29.75 -12.46
CA ALA A 76 17.32 29.33 -11.63
C ALA A 76 16.89 27.93 -12.08
N LEU A 77 16.95 26.95 -11.16
CA LEU A 77 16.24 25.68 -11.31
C LEU A 77 14.75 26.02 -11.16
N ARG A 78 14.15 26.60 -12.21
CA ARG A 78 12.81 27.19 -12.18
C ARG A 78 11.78 26.10 -12.25
N GLU A 79 10.59 26.39 -11.73
CA GLU A 79 9.37 25.64 -12.03
C GLU A 79 9.08 25.44 -13.54
N GLU A 80 9.84 26.12 -14.41
CA GLU A 80 9.78 26.07 -15.88
C GLU A 80 10.33 24.76 -16.50
N ASP A 81 11.09 23.93 -15.75
CA ASP A 81 11.52 22.60 -16.23
C ASP A 81 10.42 21.53 -16.11
N ALA A 82 9.23 21.91 -15.63
CA ALA A 82 8.14 20.99 -15.44
C ALA A 82 7.40 20.76 -16.76
N GLU A 83 7.53 19.56 -17.32
CA GLU A 83 6.91 19.20 -18.60
C GLU A 83 5.39 19.03 -18.46
N SER A 84 4.68 19.39 -19.52
CA SER A 84 3.24 19.20 -19.70
C SER A 84 2.90 17.70 -19.81
N ALA A 85 1.94 17.21 -19.03
CA ALA A 85 1.52 15.81 -19.00
C ALA A 85 0.13 15.59 -19.66
N GLU A 86 -0.33 16.54 -20.46
CA GLU A 86 -1.68 16.60 -21.04
C GLU A 86 -2.02 15.37 -21.88
N TRP A 87 -1.11 14.91 -22.75
CA TRP A 87 -1.36 13.72 -23.57
C TRP A 87 -1.51 12.45 -22.71
N LEU A 88 -0.72 12.34 -21.63
CA LEU A 88 -0.78 11.21 -20.70
C LEU A 88 -2.08 11.22 -19.91
N ASN A 89 -2.58 12.41 -19.56
CA ASN A 89 -3.88 12.57 -18.91
C ASN A 89 -5.03 12.08 -19.80
N VAL A 90 -5.02 12.43 -21.09
CA VAL A 90 -6.03 11.93 -22.06
C VAL A 90 -5.92 10.42 -22.21
N PHE A 91 -4.70 9.88 -22.28
CA PHE A 91 -4.48 8.44 -22.34
C PHE A 91 -4.99 7.72 -21.08
N LEU A 92 -4.70 8.24 -19.89
CA LEU A 92 -5.17 7.68 -18.62
C LEU A 92 -6.69 7.65 -18.53
N GLN A 93 -7.37 8.68 -19.04
CA GLN A 93 -8.83 8.68 -19.15
C GLN A 93 -9.33 7.50 -19.98
N GLN A 94 -8.78 7.30 -21.18
CA GLN A 94 -9.17 6.19 -22.06
C GLN A 94 -8.92 4.82 -21.43
N VAL A 95 -7.76 4.65 -20.78
CA VAL A 95 -7.42 3.39 -20.10
C VAL A 95 -8.38 3.11 -18.95
N LEU A 96 -8.71 4.12 -18.14
CA LEU A 96 -9.63 3.97 -17.03
C LEU A 96 -11.07 3.70 -17.50
N ASP A 97 -11.51 4.33 -18.57
CA ASP A 97 -12.83 4.07 -19.13
C ASP A 97 -12.94 2.64 -19.66
N ALA A 98 -11.93 2.16 -20.38
CA ALA A 98 -11.86 0.76 -20.80
C ALA A 98 -11.82 -0.21 -19.60
N TYR A 99 -11.09 0.16 -18.55
CA TYR A 99 -11.00 -0.64 -17.33
C TYR A 99 -12.34 -0.71 -16.58
N ARG A 100 -13.08 0.40 -16.48
CA ARG A 100 -14.43 0.44 -15.89
C ARG A 100 -15.40 -0.43 -16.65
N VAL A 101 -15.40 -0.35 -17.98
CA VAL A 101 -16.22 -1.21 -18.83
C VAL A 101 -15.88 -2.69 -18.58
N LYS A 102 -14.59 -3.01 -18.51
CA LYS A 102 -14.14 -4.38 -18.22
C LYS A 102 -14.59 -4.86 -16.85
N LEU A 103 -14.45 -4.04 -15.80
CA LEU A 103 -14.88 -4.36 -14.45
C LEU A 103 -16.37 -4.66 -14.38
N ARG A 104 -17.19 -3.86 -15.07
CA ARG A 104 -18.64 -4.04 -15.18
C ARG A 104 -19.09 -5.12 -16.17
N ASN A 105 -18.17 -5.86 -16.81
CA ASN A 105 -18.48 -6.81 -17.89
C ASN A 105 -19.29 -6.21 -19.06
N GLY A 106 -19.09 -4.93 -19.35
CA GLY A 106 -19.86 -4.23 -20.39
C GLY A 106 -21.30 -3.89 -20.00
N LEU A 107 -21.75 -4.28 -18.79
CA LEU A 107 -23.04 -3.88 -18.27
C LEU A 107 -22.99 -2.44 -17.73
N SER A 108 -24.11 -1.74 -17.84
CA SER A 108 -24.25 -0.35 -17.38
C SER A 108 -25.24 -0.28 -16.21
N GLY A 109 -25.11 0.73 -15.35
CA GLY A 109 -26.01 0.94 -14.22
C GLY A 109 -25.79 -0.04 -13.06
N LEU A 110 -26.86 -0.29 -12.30
CA LEU A 110 -26.83 -1.09 -11.06
C LEU A 110 -26.28 -2.50 -11.27
N ASP A 111 -26.64 -3.16 -12.37
CA ASP A 111 -26.21 -4.52 -12.67
C ASP A 111 -24.69 -4.59 -12.92
N GLY A 112 -24.13 -3.57 -13.59
CA GLY A 112 -22.69 -3.46 -13.80
C GLY A 112 -21.93 -3.20 -12.51
N ASP A 113 -22.49 -2.38 -11.62
CA ASP A 113 -21.89 -2.08 -10.32
C ASP A 113 -21.90 -3.28 -9.38
N GLU A 114 -22.94 -4.12 -9.45
CA GLU A 114 -23.01 -5.38 -8.69
C GLU A 114 -21.95 -6.40 -9.17
N VAL A 115 -21.71 -6.49 -10.49
CA VAL A 115 -20.63 -7.32 -11.05
C VAL A 115 -19.26 -6.82 -10.61
N ALA A 116 -19.05 -5.49 -10.64
CA ALA A 116 -17.80 -4.90 -10.16
C ALA A 116 -17.62 -5.17 -8.65
N ARG A 117 -18.69 -5.04 -7.85
CA ARG A 117 -18.71 -5.35 -6.42
C ARG A 117 -18.30 -6.78 -6.14
N GLN A 118 -18.88 -7.75 -6.85
CA GLN A 118 -18.55 -9.17 -6.71
C GLN A 118 -17.09 -9.45 -7.03
N ARG A 119 -16.55 -8.86 -8.10
CA ARG A 119 -15.14 -9.03 -8.47
C ARG A 119 -14.17 -8.46 -7.44
N VAL A 120 -14.49 -7.30 -6.89
CA VAL A 120 -13.69 -6.70 -5.82
C VAL A 120 -13.75 -7.58 -4.57
N GLU A 121 -14.94 -8.13 -4.24
CA GLU A 121 -15.12 -9.05 -3.12
C GLU A 121 -14.31 -10.34 -3.31
N GLU A 122 -14.37 -10.96 -4.49
CA GLU A 122 -13.59 -12.16 -4.83
C GLU A 122 -12.09 -11.88 -4.74
N PHE A 123 -11.63 -10.75 -5.28
CA PHE A 123 -10.23 -10.37 -5.23
C PHE A 123 -9.75 -10.12 -3.79
N ALA A 124 -10.54 -9.39 -2.99
CA ALA A 124 -10.24 -9.12 -1.59
C ALA A 124 -10.14 -10.41 -0.77
N ASN A 125 -11.09 -11.34 -0.95
CA ASN A 125 -11.08 -12.61 -0.24
C ASN A 125 -9.98 -13.57 -0.72
N LYS A 126 -9.57 -13.47 -1.99
CA LYS A 126 -8.42 -14.21 -2.52
C LYS A 126 -7.09 -13.73 -1.93
N MET A 127 -6.93 -12.42 -1.74
CA MET A 127 -5.70 -11.82 -1.18
C MET A 127 -5.71 -11.79 0.36
N ARG A 128 -6.79 -12.24 0.99
CA ARG A 128 -6.96 -12.22 2.44
C ARG A 128 -6.05 -13.26 3.11
N PRO A 129 -5.33 -12.90 4.19
CA PRO A 129 -4.62 -13.88 5.01
C PRO A 129 -5.63 -14.79 5.75
N THR A 130 -5.60 -16.08 5.41
CA THR A 130 -6.47 -17.10 6.00
C THR A 130 -6.03 -17.38 7.44
N GLY A 131 -6.60 -16.68 8.42
CA GLY A 131 -6.32 -16.91 9.84
C GLY A 131 -6.57 -15.71 10.74
N PHE A 132 -6.45 -14.49 10.20
CA PHE A 132 -6.64 -13.26 10.98
C PHE A 132 -7.96 -12.53 10.66
N LEU A 133 -8.43 -12.59 9.41
CA LEU A 133 -9.62 -11.87 8.96
C LEU A 133 -10.72 -12.84 8.55
N ASP A 134 -11.96 -12.56 8.96
CA ASP A 134 -13.16 -13.25 8.48
C ASP A 134 -13.54 -12.81 7.05
N HIS A 135 -14.54 -13.44 6.44
CA HIS A 135 -14.91 -13.24 5.04
C HIS A 135 -15.26 -11.77 4.80
N ILE A 136 -14.57 -11.15 3.85
CA ILE A 136 -14.75 -9.73 3.53
C ILE A 136 -15.99 -9.63 2.65
N LYS A 137 -17.01 -8.93 3.11
CA LYS A 137 -18.20 -8.61 2.31
C LYS A 137 -18.13 -7.17 1.83
N VAL A 138 -18.19 -6.97 0.52
CA VAL A 138 -18.18 -5.62 -0.07
C VAL A 138 -19.63 -5.15 -0.21
N HIS A 139 -20.00 -4.03 0.39
CA HIS A 139 -21.39 -3.53 0.34
C HIS A 139 -21.68 -2.72 -0.92
N SER A 140 -20.75 -1.87 -1.33
CA SER A 140 -20.87 -1.02 -2.50
C SER A 140 -19.49 -0.75 -3.09
N VAL A 141 -19.45 -0.46 -4.38
CA VAL A 141 -18.24 -0.05 -5.10
C VAL A 141 -18.57 1.16 -5.94
N ASP A 142 -17.81 2.23 -5.75
CA ASP A 142 -17.83 3.40 -6.63
C ASP A 142 -16.52 3.46 -7.42
N MET A 143 -16.63 3.43 -8.75
CA MET A 143 -15.49 3.51 -9.68
C MET A 143 -15.17 4.94 -10.12
N GLY A 144 -15.97 5.91 -9.69
CA GLY A 144 -15.90 7.30 -10.11
C GLY A 144 -16.12 7.50 -11.61
N SER A 145 -16.13 8.76 -12.02
CA SER A 145 -16.24 9.16 -13.43
C SER A 145 -15.01 9.90 -13.95
N SER A 146 -14.14 10.38 -13.06
CA SER A 146 -12.93 11.15 -13.42
C SER A 146 -11.68 10.28 -13.47
N ALA A 147 -10.65 10.77 -14.16
CA ALA A 147 -9.32 10.18 -14.16
C ALA A 147 -8.36 11.04 -13.33
N PRO A 148 -7.30 10.45 -12.74
CA PRO A 148 -6.26 11.21 -12.06
C PRO A 148 -5.57 12.14 -13.06
N ARG A 149 -5.34 13.39 -12.65
CA ARG A 149 -4.65 14.39 -13.45
C ARG A 149 -3.22 14.54 -12.96
N LEU A 150 -2.28 14.22 -13.82
CA LEU A 150 -0.86 14.44 -13.61
C LEU A 150 -0.51 15.86 -14.08
N SER A 151 0.31 16.55 -13.29
CA SER A 151 0.82 17.88 -13.60
C SER A 151 2.25 18.01 -13.11
N ARG A 152 2.99 18.96 -13.70
CA ARG A 152 4.39 19.26 -13.34
C ARG A 152 5.31 18.03 -13.39
N ALA A 153 5.36 17.33 -14.52
CA ALA A 153 6.25 16.18 -14.67
C ALA A 153 7.72 16.63 -14.60
N ARG A 154 8.55 15.93 -13.83
CA ARG A 154 9.97 16.28 -13.64
C ARG A 154 10.85 15.03 -13.73
N ILE A 155 11.94 15.14 -14.46
CA ILE A 155 12.96 14.09 -14.51
C ILE A 155 13.83 14.20 -13.27
N ARG A 156 13.71 13.22 -12.35
CA ARG A 156 14.67 13.06 -11.25
C ARG A 156 15.86 12.25 -11.75
N ARG A 157 16.96 12.92 -12.11
CA ARG A 157 18.26 12.25 -12.23
C ARG A 157 18.69 11.88 -10.81
N GLN A 158 18.75 10.59 -10.50
CA GLN A 158 19.35 10.14 -9.25
C GLN A 158 20.84 10.54 -9.30
N LEU A 159 21.23 11.53 -8.49
CA LEU A 159 22.64 11.82 -8.29
C LEU A 159 23.28 10.58 -7.66
N THR A 160 24.22 9.98 -8.38
CA THR A 160 25.10 8.95 -7.82
C THR A 160 25.83 9.56 -6.62
N PRO A 161 25.78 8.95 -5.42
CA PRO A 161 26.44 9.50 -4.24
C PRO A 161 27.95 9.31 -4.41
N GLY A 162 28.65 10.30 -4.95
CA GLY A 162 30.10 10.19 -5.13
C GLY A 162 30.83 11.32 -5.87
N SER A 163 30.17 12.36 -6.38
CA SER A 163 30.85 13.41 -7.17
C SER A 163 31.16 14.72 -6.42
N ASP A 164 30.93 14.80 -5.11
CA ASP A 164 31.21 16.02 -4.31
C ASP A 164 32.57 15.99 -3.60
N ALA A 165 33.59 15.44 -4.26
CA ALA A 165 34.96 15.51 -3.77
C ALA A 165 35.90 15.78 -4.94
N VAL A 166 35.96 17.03 -5.42
CA VAL A 166 37.18 17.75 -5.87
C VAL A 166 36.69 19.12 -6.35
N SER A 167 36.64 20.11 -5.46
CA SER A 167 36.83 21.54 -5.78
C SER A 167 36.80 22.35 -4.48
N SER A 168 37.79 22.12 -3.63
CA SER A 168 38.15 23.06 -2.57
C SER A 168 39.63 22.91 -2.24
N THR A 169 40.50 23.29 -3.18
CA THR A 169 41.86 23.73 -2.88
C THR A 169 42.39 24.59 -4.03
N ALA A 170 42.27 25.90 -3.91
CA ALA A 170 43.18 26.85 -4.56
C ALA A 170 43.25 28.08 -3.66
N LEU A 171 44.37 28.17 -2.94
CA LEU A 171 44.87 29.35 -2.26
C LEU A 171 45.25 30.42 -3.29
#